data_AF-A0A173WSU4-F1
#
_entry.id   AF-A0A173WSU4-F1
#
_cell.length_a   1.000
_cell.length_b   1.000
_cell.length_c   1.000
_cell.angle_alpha   90.00
_cell.angle_beta   90.00
_cell.angle_gamma   90.00
#
_symmetry.space_group_name_H-M   'P 1'
#
loop_
_entity.id
_entity.type
_entity.pdbx_description
1 polymer ?
#
loop_
_entity_poly.entity_id
_entity_poly.type
_entity_poly.pdbx_seq_one_letter_code
_entity_poly.pdbx_strand_id
1 'polypeptide(L)'
;MELVATYPILYRSHQYEVGDSLPADDESMVQAWLDAGTAVWSEGKQEKAKATPATATAGLAGESKNGETPENVVGRVPKTPTRSKGAKKNG
;
A
#
# COMPACT_ATOMS: atom_id res chain seq x y z
N MET A 1 10.74 18.61 27.54
CA MET A 1 11.96 18.14 26.85
C MET A 1 11.74 16.69 26.50
N GLU A 2 11.73 16.38 25.23
CA GLU A 2 11.55 15.01 24.74
C GLU A 2 12.87 14.54 24.14
N LEU A 3 13.15 13.24 24.27
CA LEU A 3 14.33 12.65 23.66
C LEU A 3 13.95 12.24 22.23
N VAL A 4 14.63 12.81 21.25
CA VAL A 4 14.32 12.59 19.84
C VAL A 4 15.38 11.70 19.22
N ALA A 5 14.96 10.70 18.45
CA ALA A 5 15.85 9.87 17.67
C ALA A 5 16.44 10.65 16.48
N THR A 6 17.77 10.68 16.37
CA THR A 6 18.50 11.21 15.20
C THR A 6 18.77 10.10 14.18
N TYR A 7 18.71 8.83 14.61
CA TYR A 7 18.90 7.63 13.80
C TYR A 7 17.78 6.62 14.04
N PRO A 8 17.52 5.68 13.10
CA PRO A 8 16.57 4.60 13.33
C PRO A 8 17.00 3.72 14.50
N ILE A 9 16.14 3.62 15.52
CA ILE A 9 16.42 2.84 16.75
C ILE A 9 15.29 1.84 16.96
N LEU A 10 15.64 0.57 17.13
CA LEU A 10 14.70 -0.48 17.53
C LEU A 10 14.74 -0.67 19.05
N TYR A 11 13.63 -0.38 19.73
CA TYR A 11 13.52 -0.51 21.18
C TYR A 11 12.14 -1.06 21.58
N ARG A 12 12.11 -2.06 22.47
CA ARG A 12 10.88 -2.74 22.94
C ARG A 12 9.96 -3.21 21.79
N SER A 13 10.56 -3.78 20.74
CA SER A 13 9.83 -4.23 19.53
C SER A 13 9.12 -3.10 18.77
N HIS A 14 9.47 -1.84 19.04
CA HIS A 14 9.01 -0.68 18.29
C HIS A 14 10.20 -0.02 17.59
N GLN A 15 10.05 0.24 16.29
CA GLN A 15 11.05 0.95 15.52
C GLN A 15 10.72 2.44 15.52
N TYR A 16 11.65 3.23 16.04
CA TYR A 16 11.57 4.69 16.06
C TYR A 16 12.36 5.24 14.88
N GLU A 17 11.71 6.06 14.07
CA GLU A 17 12.32 6.72 12.92
C GLU A 17 13.08 7.98 13.37
N VAL A 18 13.83 8.59 12.45
CA VAL A 18 14.47 9.88 12.72
C VAL A 18 13.39 10.95 12.95
N GLY A 19 13.49 11.67 14.06
CA GLY A 19 12.47 12.62 14.49
C GLY A 19 11.29 11.98 15.23
N ASP A 20 11.37 10.71 15.63
CA ASP A 20 10.42 10.15 16.59
C ASP A 20 10.88 10.42 18.04
N SER A 21 9.90 10.59 18.91
CA SER A 21 10.08 10.72 20.35
C SER A 21 10.34 9.35 20.97
N LEU A 22 11.48 9.20 21.64
CA LEU A 22 11.94 8.00 22.33
C LEU A 22 11.47 7.97 23.78
N PRO A 23 11.19 6.77 24.33
CA PRO A 23 10.86 6.63 25.74
C PRO A 23 12.09 6.93 26.61
N ALA A 24 11.96 7.94 27.46
CA ALA A 24 12.98 8.32 28.44
C ALA A 24 12.79 7.64 29.81
N ASP A 25 12.05 6.51 29.85
CA ASP A 25 11.77 5.77 31.09
C ASP A 25 13.01 5.04 31.66
N ASP A 26 13.99 4.72 30.80
CA ASP A 26 15.15 3.90 31.11
C ASP A 26 16.43 4.72 30.93
N GLU A 27 16.97 5.25 32.04
CA GLU A 27 18.13 6.14 32.05
C GLU A 27 19.36 5.52 31.38
N SER A 28 19.54 4.20 31.52
CA SER A 28 20.65 3.45 30.91
C SER A 28 20.61 3.53 29.39
N MET A 29 19.43 3.35 28.81
CA MET A 29 19.24 3.42 27.36
C MET A 29 19.32 4.86 26.86
N VAL A 30 18.73 5.80 27.59
CA VAL A 30 18.82 7.24 27.28
C VAL A 30 20.28 7.68 27.21
N GLN A 31 21.10 7.31 28.19
CA GLN A 31 22.53 7.62 28.18
C GLN A 31 23.25 6.95 27.02
N ALA A 32 22.98 5.67 26.73
CA ALA A 32 23.59 4.99 25.60
C ALA A 32 23.27 5.67 24.25
N TRP A 33 22.05 6.16 24.07
CA TRP A 33 21.66 6.88 22.86
C TRP A 33 22.28 8.28 22.77
N LEU A 34 22.41 8.98 23.90
CA LEU A 34 23.08 10.28 23.97
C LEU A 34 24.58 10.14 23.69
N ASP A 35 25.23 9.13 24.28
CA ASP A 35 26.67 8.86 24.12
C ASP A 35 26.99 8.38 22.69
N ALA A 36 26.13 7.52 22.12
CA ALA A 36 26.24 7.11 20.74
C ALA A 36 25.86 8.23 19.73
N GLY A 37 25.33 9.36 20.19
CA GLY A 37 24.83 10.45 19.35
C GLY A 37 23.61 10.05 18.50
N THR A 38 22.92 8.98 18.86
CA THR A 38 21.74 8.48 18.14
C THR A 38 20.44 9.17 18.56
N ALA A 39 20.45 9.89 19.68
CA ALA A 39 19.32 10.69 20.15
C ALA A 39 19.77 12.02 20.76
N VAL A 40 18.88 13.02 20.76
CA VAL A 40 19.13 14.35 21.31
C VAL A 40 17.91 14.90 22.06
N TRP A 41 18.15 15.65 23.13
CA TRP A 41 17.07 16.35 23.84
C TRP A 41 16.54 17.51 23.00
N SER A 42 15.23 17.51 22.74
CA SER A 42 14.56 18.58 22.00
C SER A 42 13.47 19.24 22.87
N GLU A 43 13.39 20.57 22.83
CA GLU A 43 12.36 21.36 23.52
C GLU A 43 11.08 21.54 22.69
N GLY A 44 11.09 21.16 21.42
CA GLY A 44 9.95 21.29 20.54
C GLY A 44 9.07 20.05 20.57
N LYS A 45 7.75 20.23 20.79
CA LYS A 45 6.74 19.27 20.35
C LYS A 45 7.02 18.94 18.90
N GLN A 46 7.61 17.79 18.63
CA GLN A 46 7.71 17.31 17.25
C GLN A 46 6.30 16.92 16.85
N GLU A 47 5.63 17.88 16.21
CA GLU A 47 4.43 17.62 15.43
C GLU A 47 4.85 16.57 14.40
N LYS A 48 4.56 15.29 14.70
CA LYS A 48 4.82 14.18 13.78
C LYS A 48 4.25 14.64 12.45
N ALA A 49 5.13 14.86 11.46
CA ALA A 49 4.71 15.26 10.13
C ALA A 49 3.78 14.15 9.64
N LYS A 50 2.47 14.37 9.79
CA LYS A 50 1.43 13.43 9.42
C LYS A 50 1.67 13.15 7.97
N ALA A 51 2.15 11.95 7.66
CA ALA A 51 2.34 11.52 6.28
C ALA A 51 1.03 11.78 5.56
N THR A 52 1.05 12.72 4.61
CA THR A 52 -0.10 12.91 3.73
C THR A 52 -0.32 11.58 3.03
N PRO A 53 -1.48 10.92 3.16
CA PRO A 53 -1.73 9.69 2.44
C PRO A 53 -1.64 10.02 0.95
N ALA A 54 -0.54 9.61 0.31
CA ALA A 54 -0.41 9.68 -1.13
C ALA A 54 -1.30 8.57 -1.70
N THR A 55 -2.58 8.87 -1.89
CA THR A 55 -3.47 8.01 -2.65
C THR A 55 -2.95 7.97 -4.09
N ALA A 56 -2.66 6.78 -4.60
CA ALA A 56 -2.32 6.61 -6.01
C ALA A 56 -3.42 7.23 -6.88
N THR A 57 -3.05 8.00 -7.90
CA THR A 57 -4.01 8.47 -8.90
C THR A 57 -4.73 7.25 -9.47
N ALA A 58 -6.06 7.26 -9.44
CA ALA A 58 -6.87 6.16 -9.96
C ALA A 58 -6.40 5.84 -11.39
N GLY A 59 -6.06 4.57 -11.64
CA GLY A 59 -5.60 4.13 -12.95
C GLY A 59 -6.62 4.50 -14.03
N LEU A 60 -6.14 4.99 -15.17
CA LEU A 60 -6.98 5.23 -16.34
C LEU A 60 -7.74 3.94 -16.69
N ALA A 61 -9.05 4.04 -16.96
CA ALA A 61 -9.82 2.90 -17.43
C ALA A 61 -9.16 2.36 -18.72
N GLY A 62 -8.75 1.09 -18.69
CA GLY A 62 -8.18 0.44 -19.87
C GLY A 62 -9.28 0.28 -20.93
N GLU A 63 -9.23 1.05 -22.01
CA GLU A 63 -10.03 0.77 -23.19
C GLU A 63 -9.40 -0.42 -23.93
N SER A 64 -9.95 -1.61 -23.72
CA SER A 64 -9.61 -2.77 -24.54
C SER A 64 -10.18 -2.55 -25.94
N LYS A 65 -9.32 -2.23 -26.91
CA LYS A 65 -9.70 -2.16 -28.33
C LYS A 65 -9.98 -3.53 -28.96
N ASN A 66 -9.84 -4.61 -28.19
CA ASN A 66 -9.99 -5.98 -28.69
C ASN A 66 -10.97 -6.78 -27.82
N GLY A 67 -12.08 -6.16 -27.41
CA GLY A 67 -13.22 -6.91 -26.90
C GLY A 67 -13.67 -7.89 -27.98
N GLU A 68 -13.65 -9.19 -27.67
CA GLU A 68 -14.04 -10.25 -28.61
C GLU A 68 -15.46 -9.98 -29.13
N THR A 69 -15.55 -9.47 -30.37
CA THR A 69 -16.82 -9.43 -31.06
C THR A 69 -17.20 -10.86 -31.45
N PRO A 70 -18.50 -11.19 -31.54
CA PRO A 70 -18.95 -12.52 -31.95
C PRO A 70 -18.41 -12.97 -33.32
N GLU A 71 -17.87 -12.06 -34.11
CA GLU A 71 -17.20 -12.38 -35.39
C GLU A 71 -15.78 -12.96 -35.21
N ASN A 72 -15.10 -12.66 -34.10
CA ASN A 72 -13.67 -12.98 -33.90
C ASN A 72 -13.44 -14.28 -33.09
N VAL A 73 -14.51 -15.00 -32.74
CA VAL A 73 -14.44 -16.27 -32.02
C VAL A 73 -14.16 -17.42 -33.01
N VAL A 74 -12.91 -17.87 -33.06
CA VAL A 74 -12.52 -19.09 -33.79
C VAL A 74 -13.20 -20.31 -33.17
N GLY A 75 -13.71 -21.22 -34.02
CA GLY A 75 -14.38 -22.45 -33.58
C GLY A 75 -15.90 -22.38 -33.49
N ARG A 76 -16.54 -21.28 -33.91
CA ARG A 76 -18.00 -21.27 -34.07
C ARG A 76 -18.42 -22.27 -35.14
N VAL A 77 -19.23 -23.25 -34.72
CA VAL A 77 -19.86 -24.20 -35.64
C VAL A 77 -20.67 -23.39 -36.67
N PRO A 78 -20.44 -23.57 -37.97
CA PRO A 78 -21.17 -22.86 -39.01
C PRO A 78 -22.68 -23.04 -38.83
N LYS A 79 -23.45 -21.95 -38.94
CA LYS A 79 -24.91 -22.04 -39.00
C LYS A 79 -25.32 -22.57 -40.37
N THR A 80 -25.32 -23.88 -40.53
CA THR A 80 -25.94 -24.52 -41.70
C THR A 80 -27.46 -24.56 -41.54
N PRO A 81 -28.25 -24.40 -42.62
CA PRO A 81 -29.71 -24.44 -42.55
C PRO A 81 -30.23 -25.76 -41.97
N THR A 82 -29.46 -26.85 -42.10
CA THR A 82 -29.72 -28.19 -41.54
C THR A 82 -29.85 -28.19 -40.01
N ARG A 83 -29.16 -27.29 -39.28
CA ARG A 83 -29.21 -27.21 -37.81
C ARG A 83 -30.33 -26.31 -37.26
N SER A 84 -31.08 -25.59 -38.11
CA SER A 84 -32.17 -24.71 -37.65
C SER A 84 -33.47 -25.46 -37.30
N LYS A 85 -33.62 -26.73 -37.72
CA LYS A 85 -34.79 -27.56 -37.39
C LYS A 85 -34.57 -28.31 -36.08
N GLY A 86 -34.75 -27.61 -34.96
CA GLY A 86 -34.56 -28.22 -33.65
C GLY A 86 -35.11 -27.42 -32.49
N ALA A 87 -36.23 -26.73 -32.67
CA ALA A 87 -36.99 -26.15 -31.57
C ALA A 87 -38.46 -26.55 -31.72
N LYS A 88 -38.76 -27.84 -31.54
CA LYS A 88 -40.14 -28.24 -31.24
C LYS A 88 -40.37 -27.91 -29.77
N LYS A 89 -40.99 -26.75 -29.52
CA LYS A 89 -41.61 -26.44 -28.23
C LYS A 89 -42.74 -27.44 -28.02
N ASN A 90 -42.62 -28.30 -27.03
CA ASN A 90 -43.78 -29.01 -26.50
C ASN A 90 -44.39 -28.10 -25.43
N GLY A 91 -45.67 -27.76 -25.63
CA GLY A 91 -46.52 -27.15 -24.61
C GLY A 91 -47.10 -28.19 -23.67
#